data_AF-A0A7S0ALP0-F1
#
_entry.id   AF-A0A7S0ALP0-F1
#
_cell.length_a   1.000
_cell.length_b   1.000
_cell.length_c   1.000
_cell.angle_alpha   90.00
_cell.angle_beta   90.00
_cell.angle_gamma   90.00
#
_symmetry.space_group_name_H-M   'P 1'
#
loop_
_entity.id
_entity.type
_entity.pdbx_description
1 polymer ?
#
loop_
_entity_poly.entity_id
_entity_poly.type
_entity_poly.pdbx_seq_one_letter_code
_entity_poly.pdbx_strand_id
1 'polypeptide(L)'
;RLYAQWSKDQLRAGLGSGAGVGGGAGQLGPMPLDDLEDNPFRLPPDDQIFRIRDEERQRRAAERELVKTQKVWEKTTASSRVHKNRRIDDGADETLLAPDATKQVRSQRTEGIGRDTRREKENVTDFVKKKREMFLMQMHLDVQKAEILKLDEKAKQKEEALKKSQQMLDEDVTRFDAFLQNNDQKAHKALKTAEEKTKIKNDKIQKIKVLRSNLSAIQSEIAKFREQKDECIKFKQFLEKLTPQEWKDQKDEEKLERKKYRKQQWVAVKMAKYKEQERAEIEAEERAMEEKAQENSRGRRKPKREAAEEEQKERDALEARRRRIRKKYPTQEAVEAEYIEVSSGEEMPLYFEEPKQLLDVFTSLEESNLFLIQNSQDTEQALEELTQRYEEIKRSSGATEDKLRWNIEDLEKQIAQENQRCEMLRQEVSEKHRSSEQEELLKEVGEKVVEVHSVCVNDKEHDPDTQEMLKAIEAKLEDLLNFLEEMEETEAGARQVEALEKQKDKDRRKDQRRQRMEQANRKTEERKQESLKRSQAPIHKKVGKQIMFRSAPLFQERREVEEDDGFEENCKDHNIFGIWINKEGMPNAHKPTRPS
;
A
#
# COMPACT_ATOMS: atom_id res chain seq x y z
N ARG A 1 -23.58 -34.03 18.90
CA ARG A 1 -24.10 -34.10 20.29
C ARG A 1 -23.58 -32.87 21.03
N LEU A 2 -24.39 -31.81 21.02
CA LEU A 2 -24.99 -31.15 22.21
C LEU A 2 -24.01 -30.17 22.88
N TYR A 3 -23.99 -28.90 22.43
CA TYR A 3 -24.76 -27.73 22.96
C TYR A 3 -24.22 -27.28 24.34
N ALA A 4 -23.38 -26.24 24.40
CA ALA A 4 -23.67 -24.79 24.48
C ALA A 4 -23.70 -24.33 25.96
N GLN A 5 -22.72 -23.58 26.49
CA GLN A 5 -22.36 -22.17 26.24
C GLN A 5 -23.51 -21.21 26.59
N TRP A 6 -23.26 -20.25 27.50
CA TRP A 6 -23.88 -18.92 27.68
C TRP A 6 -23.16 -18.28 28.89
N SER A 7 -22.32 -17.24 28.76
CA SER A 7 -22.46 -15.85 28.29
C SER A 7 -23.25 -14.92 29.21
N LYS A 8 -22.56 -13.82 29.56
CA LYS A 8 -23.06 -12.59 30.18
C LYS A 8 -23.82 -11.74 29.17
N ASP A 9 -24.64 -10.85 29.74
CA ASP A 9 -25.17 -9.55 29.29
C ASP A 9 -26.67 -9.52 29.67
N GLN A 10 -27.31 -8.45 30.14
CA GLN A 10 -27.15 -7.01 29.95
C GLN A 10 -28.13 -6.34 30.94
N LEU A 11 -27.84 -5.14 31.46
CA LEU A 11 -28.78 -4.01 31.52
C LEU A 11 -28.15 -2.82 32.26
N ARG A 12 -27.92 -1.75 31.49
CA ARG A 12 -27.71 -0.37 31.91
C ARG A 12 -28.80 0.47 31.22
N ALA A 13 -29.19 1.57 31.86
CA ALA A 13 -30.14 2.63 31.49
C ALA A 13 -31.51 2.44 32.16
N GLY A 14 -32.11 3.42 32.83
CA GLY A 14 -31.84 4.84 33.05
C GLY A 14 -33.03 5.44 33.83
N LEU A 15 -32.98 6.75 34.09
CA LEU A 15 -34.01 7.61 34.73
C LEU A 15 -34.02 7.53 36.28
N GLY A 16 -33.94 8.62 37.06
CA GLY A 16 -34.21 10.02 36.78
C GLY A 16 -35.49 10.46 37.49
N SER A 17 -35.36 11.45 38.39
CA SER A 17 -36.40 12.33 38.93
C SER A 17 -37.31 11.85 40.08
N GLY A 18 -36.99 12.35 41.29
CA GLY A 18 -37.76 13.39 41.99
C GLY A 18 -39.30 13.37 42.03
N ALA A 19 -39.80 13.38 43.28
CA ALA A 19 -40.93 14.15 43.84
C ALA A 19 -42.39 13.70 43.64
N GLY A 20 -43.18 13.87 44.73
CA GLY A 20 -44.65 13.94 44.74
C GLY A 20 -45.36 12.75 45.39
N VAL A 21 -45.56 12.71 46.71
CA VAL A 21 -46.75 13.20 47.46
C VAL A 21 -48.04 12.39 47.22
N GLY A 22 -48.47 11.70 48.28
CA GLY A 22 -49.83 11.84 48.82
C GLY A 22 -50.87 10.73 48.53
N GLY A 23 -51.48 10.23 49.62
CA GLY A 23 -52.87 9.76 49.63
C GLY A 23 -53.04 8.24 49.80
N GLY A 24 -53.38 7.82 51.01
CA GLY A 24 -53.71 6.43 51.34
C GLY A 24 -55.21 6.13 51.38
N ALA A 25 -55.54 4.84 51.43
CA ALA A 25 -56.59 4.20 52.22
C ALA A 25 -56.54 2.67 51.96
N GLY A 26 -56.73 1.85 53.01
CA GLY A 26 -56.59 0.38 53.00
C GLY A 26 -57.64 -0.41 52.19
N GLN A 27 -57.72 -1.74 52.24
CA GLN A 27 -57.23 -2.73 53.21
C GLN A 27 -57.41 -4.17 52.64
N LEU A 28 -56.72 -5.16 53.26
CA LEU A 28 -56.89 -6.64 53.20
C LEU A 28 -55.90 -7.37 52.25
N GLY A 29 -54.94 -8.20 52.67
CA GLY A 29 -54.36 -8.63 53.96
C GLY A 29 -53.22 -9.66 53.68
N PRO A 30 -52.38 -10.03 54.67
CA PRO A 30 -51.97 -11.43 54.75
C PRO A 30 -52.15 -12.03 56.15
N MET A 31 -52.40 -13.35 56.11
CA MET A 31 -52.58 -14.34 57.16
C MET A 31 -51.40 -14.43 58.15
N PRO A 32 -51.63 -15.06 59.33
CA PRO A 32 -51.05 -14.71 60.61
C PRO A 32 -49.67 -15.33 60.85
N LEU A 33 -48.83 -14.61 61.60
CA LEU A 33 -47.64 -15.15 62.26
C LEU A 33 -47.85 -15.12 63.78
N ASP A 34 -49.00 -15.64 64.22
CA ASP A 34 -49.13 -16.18 65.58
C ASP A 34 -48.71 -17.64 65.48
N ASP A 35 -47.48 -17.94 65.89
CA ASP A 35 -46.99 -19.25 66.40
C ASP A 35 -45.45 -19.28 66.54
N LEU A 36 -44.81 -18.19 66.97
CA LEU A 36 -43.36 -18.19 67.27
C LEU A 36 -43.00 -17.45 68.57
N GLU A 37 -43.95 -17.20 69.47
CA GLU A 37 -43.67 -16.62 70.80
C GLU A 37 -43.40 -17.66 71.90
N ASP A 38 -43.73 -18.94 71.72
CA ASP A 38 -43.48 -19.99 72.71
C ASP A 38 -42.27 -20.86 72.37
N ASN A 39 -41.09 -20.24 72.27
CA ASN A 39 -39.82 -20.98 72.34
C ASN A 39 -39.14 -20.73 73.70
N PRO A 40 -39.17 -21.68 74.64
CA PRO A 40 -38.60 -21.52 75.97
C PRO A 40 -37.07 -21.39 75.99
N PHE A 41 -36.41 -21.49 74.83
CA PHE A 41 -34.96 -21.34 74.68
C PHE A 41 -34.55 -20.10 73.86
N ARG A 42 -35.48 -19.21 73.49
CA ARG A 42 -35.16 -17.95 72.83
C ARG A 42 -35.04 -16.86 73.88
N LEU A 43 -33.84 -16.29 74.07
CA LEU A 43 -33.67 -15.15 74.97
C LEU A 43 -34.56 -13.98 74.48
N PRO A 44 -35.39 -13.39 75.36
CA PRO A 44 -36.15 -12.20 75.02
C PRO A 44 -35.21 -11.08 74.55
N PRO A 45 -35.64 -10.20 73.63
CA PRO A 45 -34.85 -9.05 73.21
C PRO A 45 -34.40 -8.22 74.41
N ASP A 46 -33.18 -7.69 74.38
CA ASP A 46 -32.56 -6.99 75.50
C ASP A 46 -33.45 -5.88 76.09
N ASP A 47 -34.22 -5.17 75.26
CA ASP A 47 -35.18 -4.15 75.69
C ASP A 47 -36.32 -4.70 76.57
N GLN A 48 -36.80 -5.92 76.32
CA GLN A 48 -37.77 -6.60 77.18
C GLN A 48 -37.12 -7.06 78.49
N ILE A 49 -35.87 -7.53 78.46
CA ILE A 49 -35.13 -7.93 79.66
C ILE A 49 -34.91 -6.72 80.57
N PHE A 50 -34.53 -5.58 80.01
CA PHE A 50 -34.37 -4.34 80.78
C PHE A 50 -35.69 -3.86 81.38
N ARG A 51 -36.80 -3.92 80.63
CA ARG A 51 -38.15 -3.58 81.14
C ARG A 51 -38.60 -4.51 82.26
N ILE A 52 -38.49 -5.82 82.09
CA ILE A 52 -38.85 -6.82 83.12
C ILE A 52 -38.02 -6.59 84.39
N ARG A 53 -36.73 -6.27 84.23
CA ARG A 53 -35.82 -6.04 85.35
C ARG A 53 -36.09 -4.72 86.07
N ASP A 54 -36.47 -3.67 85.34
CA ASP A 54 -36.87 -2.39 85.92
C ASP A 54 -38.25 -2.48 86.59
N GLU A 55 -39.20 -3.21 86.01
CA GLU A 55 -40.51 -3.51 86.62
C GLU A 55 -40.35 -4.37 87.89
N GLU A 56 -39.48 -5.39 87.89
CA GLU A 56 -39.18 -6.18 89.08
C GLU A 56 -38.52 -5.31 90.17
N ARG A 57 -37.64 -4.38 89.77
CA ARG A 57 -37.01 -3.42 90.70
C ARG A 57 -38.05 -2.47 91.29
N GLN A 58 -38.99 -1.96 90.48
CA GLN A 58 -40.09 -1.12 90.94
C GLN A 58 -41.06 -1.88 91.85
N ARG A 59 -41.41 -3.13 91.51
CA ARG A 59 -42.29 -3.98 92.34
C ARG A 59 -41.65 -4.30 93.69
N ARG A 60 -40.35 -4.61 93.71
CA ARG A 60 -39.59 -4.86 94.94
C ARG A 60 -39.43 -3.59 95.79
N ALA A 61 -39.33 -2.42 95.16
CA ALA A 61 -39.35 -1.13 95.86
C ALA A 61 -40.72 -0.84 96.48
N ALA A 62 -41.80 -1.05 95.73
CA ALA A 62 -43.18 -0.90 96.22
C ALA A 62 -43.50 -1.89 97.36
N GLU A 63 -43.07 -3.15 97.27
CA GLU A 63 -43.25 -4.13 98.36
C GLU A 63 -42.48 -3.71 99.62
N ARG A 64 -41.30 -3.10 99.48
CA ARG A 64 -40.55 -2.54 100.63
C ARG A 64 -41.28 -1.36 101.27
N GLU A 65 -41.89 -0.47 100.49
CA GLU A 65 -42.71 0.62 101.04
C GLU A 65 -43.95 0.10 101.78
N LEU A 66 -44.60 -0.94 101.25
CA LEU A 66 -45.74 -1.59 101.93
C LEU A 66 -45.32 -2.32 103.23
N VAL A 67 -44.14 -2.94 103.25
CA VAL A 67 -43.62 -3.63 104.45
C VAL A 67 -43.12 -2.64 105.52
N LYS A 68 -42.81 -1.38 105.15
CA LYS A 68 -42.46 -0.33 106.13
C LYS A 68 -43.66 0.07 106.99
N THR A 69 -44.88 0.06 106.43
CA THR A 69 -46.10 0.47 107.14
C THR A 69 -46.78 -0.67 107.92
N GLN A 70 -46.33 -1.91 107.75
CA GLN A 70 -46.85 -3.08 108.48
C GLN A 70 -46.23 -3.25 109.87
N LYS A 71 -47.04 -3.74 110.82
CA LYS A 71 -46.62 -3.98 112.21
C LYS A 71 -45.79 -5.26 112.32
N VAL A 72 -44.96 -5.36 113.36
CA VAL A 72 -43.89 -6.38 113.46
C VAL A 72 -44.42 -7.82 113.43
N TRP A 73 -45.61 -8.09 113.96
CA TRP A 73 -46.21 -9.44 113.95
C TRP A 73 -46.86 -9.84 112.61
N GLU A 74 -47.07 -8.90 111.70
CA GLU A 74 -47.58 -9.16 110.33
C GLU A 74 -46.43 -9.45 109.34
N LYS A 75 -45.18 -9.21 109.75
CA LYS A 75 -44.00 -9.46 108.92
C LYS A 75 -43.64 -10.95 108.96
N THR A 76 -43.96 -11.67 107.89
CA THR A 76 -43.58 -13.09 107.72
C THR A 76 -42.08 -13.23 107.42
N THR A 77 -41.40 -14.11 108.16
CA THR A 77 -39.95 -14.37 108.01
C THR A 77 -39.68 -15.24 106.77
N ALA A 78 -38.54 -15.01 106.11
CA ALA A 78 -38.21 -15.57 104.79
C ALA A 78 -38.27 -17.11 104.69
N SER A 79 -38.16 -17.85 105.80
CA SER A 79 -38.31 -19.30 105.86
C SER A 79 -39.75 -19.80 105.60
N SER A 80 -40.76 -18.95 105.79
CA SER A 80 -42.19 -19.28 105.56
C SER A 80 -42.60 -19.18 104.08
N ARG A 81 -41.91 -18.35 103.27
CA ARG A 81 -42.27 -18.09 101.86
C ARG A 81 -41.79 -19.18 100.87
N VAL A 82 -40.89 -20.09 101.28
CA VAL A 82 -40.24 -21.07 100.38
C VAL A 82 -41.01 -22.40 100.21
N HIS A 83 -42.02 -22.68 101.05
CA HIS A 83 -42.71 -24.00 101.05
C HIS A 83 -43.97 -24.10 100.17
N LYS A 84 -44.25 -23.11 99.31
CA LYS A 84 -45.29 -23.20 98.28
C LYS A 84 -44.61 -23.20 96.91
N ASN A 85 -44.15 -24.38 96.47
CA ASN A 85 -44.03 -24.79 95.06
C ASN A 85 -43.31 -26.15 94.97
N ARG A 86 -44.02 -27.23 95.33
CA ARG A 86 -43.71 -28.59 94.86
C ARG A 86 -44.86 -29.55 95.20
N ARG A 87 -45.90 -29.62 94.36
CA ARG A 87 -46.85 -30.75 94.28
C ARG A 87 -47.55 -30.82 92.91
N ILE A 88 -47.11 -31.76 92.09
CA ILE A 88 -47.78 -32.50 90.98
C ILE A 88 -46.87 -33.74 90.80
N ASP A 89 -47.25 -34.99 90.61
CA ASP A 89 -48.37 -35.89 90.92
C ASP A 89 -47.76 -37.32 90.75
N ASP A 90 -48.48 -38.35 91.19
CA ASP A 90 -48.31 -39.79 90.92
C ASP A 90 -47.42 -40.64 91.83
N GLY A 91 -48.05 -41.70 92.37
CA GLY A 91 -47.41 -42.97 92.66
C GLY A 91 -47.67 -43.54 94.06
N ALA A 92 -48.70 -44.37 94.18
CA ALA A 92 -49.01 -45.21 95.34
C ALA A 92 -47.82 -46.10 95.78
N ASP A 93 -47.62 -46.28 97.08
CA ASP A 93 -47.96 -47.53 97.79
C ASP A 93 -47.56 -47.44 99.28
N GLU A 94 -48.35 -48.13 100.07
CA GLU A 94 -48.48 -48.22 101.51
C GLU A 94 -47.57 -49.32 102.07
N THR A 95 -46.76 -49.06 103.11
CA THR A 95 -46.58 -50.00 104.25
C THR A 95 -45.60 -49.48 105.33
N LEU A 96 -46.16 -49.31 106.53
CA LEU A 96 -45.70 -49.80 107.84
C LEU A 96 -44.20 -49.70 108.24
N LEU A 97 -43.92 -48.94 109.31
CA LEU A 97 -43.64 -49.47 110.66
C LEU A 97 -43.23 -48.33 111.62
N ALA A 98 -43.91 -48.24 112.76
CA ALA A 98 -43.58 -47.45 113.95
C ALA A 98 -42.54 -48.20 114.83
N PRO A 99 -42.32 -47.86 116.11
CA PRO A 99 -41.79 -46.63 116.74
C PRO A 99 -40.60 -46.92 117.71
N ASP A 100 -39.95 -45.88 118.25
CA ASP A 100 -39.58 -45.77 119.69
C ASP A 100 -38.92 -44.39 119.93
N ALA A 101 -39.47 -43.50 120.76
CA ALA A 101 -39.37 -43.45 122.24
C ALA A 101 -37.91 -43.26 122.70
N THR A 102 -37.55 -42.47 123.70
CA THR A 102 -38.22 -41.59 124.66
C THR A 102 -37.08 -40.85 125.39
N LYS A 103 -37.35 -39.62 125.86
CA LYS A 103 -37.05 -39.07 127.21
C LYS A 103 -36.69 -37.58 127.18
N GLN A 104 -37.74 -36.80 127.42
CA GLN A 104 -37.70 -35.65 128.33
C GLN A 104 -37.01 -36.02 129.64
N VAL A 105 -36.28 -35.10 130.27
CA VAL A 105 -36.46 -34.76 131.69
C VAL A 105 -36.14 -33.27 131.91
N ARG A 106 -37.13 -32.63 132.54
CA ARG A 106 -37.21 -31.30 133.14
C ARG A 106 -36.81 -31.39 134.62
N SER A 107 -36.65 -30.23 135.27
CA SER A 107 -36.65 -30.03 136.74
C SER A 107 -35.31 -30.27 137.45
N GLN A 108 -34.91 -29.57 138.51
CA GLN A 108 -35.57 -28.56 139.35
C GLN A 108 -34.50 -27.87 140.24
N ARG A 109 -34.88 -26.74 140.84
CA ARG A 109 -34.23 -26.02 141.95
C ARG A 109 -33.73 -26.92 143.10
N THR A 110 -32.71 -26.44 143.82
CA THR A 110 -32.63 -26.60 145.29
C THR A 110 -32.09 -25.34 145.95
N GLU A 111 -32.87 -24.81 146.88
CA GLU A 111 -32.56 -23.76 147.87
C GLU A 111 -31.87 -24.39 149.09
N GLY A 112 -31.01 -23.62 149.77
CA GLY A 112 -30.94 -23.53 151.25
C GLY A 112 -30.31 -24.65 152.08
N ILE A 113 -30.01 -24.28 153.34
CA ILE A 113 -29.54 -25.06 154.50
C ILE A 113 -27.99 -25.09 154.61
N GLY A 114 -27.33 -24.26 155.45
CA GLY A 114 -27.66 -23.99 156.85
C GLY A 114 -27.20 -25.16 157.72
N ARG A 115 -25.89 -25.35 157.91
CA ARG A 115 -25.38 -26.41 158.81
C ARG A 115 -25.32 -25.89 160.24
N ASP A 116 -26.32 -26.30 161.00
CA ASP A 116 -26.27 -26.46 162.45
C ASP A 116 -25.00 -27.21 162.87
N THR A 117 -24.26 -26.63 163.80
CA THR A 117 -23.30 -27.35 164.64
C THR A 117 -24.05 -28.30 165.57
N ARG A 118 -24.27 -29.53 165.12
CA ARG A 118 -24.58 -30.67 166.00
C ARG A 118 -23.49 -31.73 165.84
N ARG A 119 -22.54 -31.71 166.78
CA ARG A 119 -21.46 -32.70 166.91
C ARG A 119 -22.06 -34.04 167.34
N GLU A 120 -22.21 -34.95 166.39
CA GLU A 120 -22.31 -36.38 166.68
C GLU A 120 -21.21 -37.07 165.86
N LYS A 121 -20.37 -37.85 166.55
CA LYS A 121 -19.07 -38.35 166.08
C LYS A 121 -19.30 -39.32 164.89
N GLU A 122 -18.94 -38.91 163.66
CA GLU A 122 -18.91 -39.82 162.50
C GLU A 122 -17.80 -40.88 162.70
N ASN A 123 -18.14 -42.15 162.50
CA ASN A 123 -17.21 -43.27 162.51
C ASN A 123 -16.25 -43.17 161.32
N VAL A 124 -14.96 -43.49 161.54
CA VAL A 124 -13.87 -43.42 160.56
C VAL A 124 -14.22 -44.12 159.22
N THR A 125 -15.08 -45.14 159.24
CA THR A 125 -15.53 -45.89 158.06
C THR A 125 -16.31 -45.05 157.05
N ASP A 126 -17.17 -44.14 157.51
CA ASP A 126 -18.04 -43.34 156.63
C ASP A 126 -17.28 -42.19 155.96
N PHE A 127 -16.29 -41.63 156.67
CA PHE A 127 -15.35 -40.66 156.09
C PHE A 127 -14.52 -41.31 154.98
N VAL A 128 -14.04 -42.54 155.18
CA VAL A 128 -13.33 -43.31 154.16
C VAL A 128 -14.22 -43.61 152.95
N LYS A 129 -15.51 -43.92 153.18
CA LYS A 129 -16.49 -44.15 152.09
C LYS A 129 -16.76 -42.87 151.29
N LYS A 130 -17.05 -41.73 151.93
CA LYS A 130 -17.23 -40.44 151.25
C LYS A 130 -15.97 -39.98 150.51
N LYS A 131 -14.77 -40.22 151.08
CA LYS A 131 -13.49 -39.95 150.39
C LYS A 131 -13.27 -40.84 149.18
N ARG A 132 -13.66 -42.12 149.24
CA ARG A 132 -13.64 -43.03 148.09
C ARG A 132 -14.64 -42.61 147.02
N GLU A 133 -15.86 -42.26 147.39
CA GLU A 133 -16.89 -41.75 146.45
C GLU A 133 -16.44 -40.44 145.79
N MET A 134 -15.85 -39.52 146.56
CA MET A 134 -15.26 -38.29 146.05
C MET A 134 -14.09 -38.58 145.09
N PHE A 135 -13.23 -39.54 145.40
CA PHE A 135 -12.13 -39.94 144.53
C PHE A 135 -12.60 -40.62 143.24
N LEU A 136 -13.63 -41.48 143.31
CA LEU A 136 -14.23 -42.12 142.13
C LEU A 136 -14.91 -41.11 141.23
N MET A 137 -15.64 -40.14 141.80
CA MET A 137 -16.23 -39.04 141.03
C MET A 137 -15.15 -38.16 140.40
N GLN A 138 -14.08 -37.86 141.14
CA GLN A 138 -12.92 -37.12 140.63
C GLN A 138 -12.25 -37.88 139.48
N MET A 139 -11.99 -39.18 139.65
CA MET A 139 -11.45 -40.05 138.60
C MET A 139 -12.36 -40.10 137.38
N HIS A 140 -13.68 -40.19 137.55
CA HIS A 140 -14.64 -40.18 136.45
C HIS A 140 -14.66 -38.84 135.71
N LEU A 141 -14.64 -37.72 136.44
CA LEU A 141 -14.52 -36.38 135.86
C LEU A 141 -13.19 -36.20 135.13
N ASP A 142 -12.08 -36.73 135.66
CA ASP A 142 -10.77 -36.64 135.01
C ASP A 142 -10.71 -37.53 133.75
N VAL A 143 -11.34 -38.71 133.77
CA VAL A 143 -11.53 -39.55 132.56
C VAL A 143 -12.40 -38.85 131.53
N GLN A 144 -13.52 -38.24 131.94
CA GLN A 144 -14.40 -37.48 131.03
C GLN A 144 -13.69 -36.25 130.47
N LYS A 145 -12.94 -35.50 131.27
CA LYS A 145 -12.12 -34.36 130.81
C LYS A 145 -11.05 -34.81 129.83
N ALA A 146 -10.37 -35.93 130.10
CA ALA A 146 -9.38 -36.49 129.18
C ALA A 146 -10.01 -36.94 127.85
N GLU A 147 -11.20 -37.55 127.88
CA GLU A 147 -11.91 -37.92 126.66
C GLU A 147 -12.45 -36.69 125.90
N ILE A 148 -12.94 -35.67 126.59
CA ILE A 148 -13.33 -34.38 125.99
C ILE A 148 -12.12 -33.74 125.30
N LEU A 149 -10.95 -33.67 125.97
CA LEU A 149 -9.73 -33.12 125.37
C LEU A 149 -9.30 -33.91 124.14
N LYS A 150 -9.43 -35.23 124.16
CA LYS A 150 -9.12 -36.10 123.01
C LYS A 150 -10.11 -35.90 121.85
N LEU A 151 -11.39 -35.68 122.13
CA LEU A 151 -12.39 -35.34 121.11
C LEU A 151 -12.17 -33.94 120.55
N ASP A 152 -11.79 -32.97 121.39
CA ASP A 152 -11.42 -31.62 120.97
C ASP A 152 -10.17 -31.62 120.09
N GLU A 153 -9.17 -32.43 120.43
CA GLU A 153 -7.96 -32.57 119.61
C GLU A 153 -8.28 -33.22 118.25
N LYS A 154 -9.11 -34.27 118.22
CA LYS A 154 -9.62 -34.85 116.96
C LYS A 154 -10.48 -33.86 116.16
N ALA A 155 -11.27 -33.03 116.82
CA ALA A 155 -12.08 -32.00 116.18
C ALA A 155 -11.18 -30.91 115.56
N LYS A 156 -10.15 -30.45 116.28
CA LYS A 156 -9.15 -29.50 115.77
C LYS A 156 -8.38 -30.06 114.59
N GLN A 157 -7.93 -31.30 114.64
CA GLN A 157 -7.25 -31.94 113.51
C GLN A 157 -8.16 -32.01 112.26
N LYS A 158 -9.45 -32.32 112.44
CA LYS A 158 -10.44 -32.29 111.35
C LYS A 158 -10.70 -30.88 110.85
N GLU A 159 -10.79 -29.90 111.72
CA GLU A 159 -10.97 -28.49 111.37
C GLU A 159 -9.76 -27.95 110.59
N GLU A 160 -8.54 -28.27 111.01
CA GLU A 160 -7.31 -27.92 110.30
C GLU A 160 -7.22 -28.63 108.94
N ALA A 161 -7.62 -29.90 108.85
CA ALA A 161 -7.68 -30.64 107.60
C ALA A 161 -8.72 -30.05 106.64
N LEU A 162 -9.91 -29.69 107.14
CA LEU A 162 -10.94 -29.00 106.37
C LEU A 162 -10.46 -27.63 105.90
N LYS A 163 -9.80 -26.87 106.78
CA LYS A 163 -9.24 -25.55 106.43
C LYS A 163 -8.17 -25.65 105.36
N LYS A 164 -7.28 -26.64 105.43
CA LYS A 164 -6.30 -26.91 104.37
C LYS A 164 -6.98 -27.31 103.06
N SER A 165 -8.00 -28.16 103.10
CA SER A 165 -8.77 -28.52 101.90
C SER A 165 -9.50 -27.32 101.30
N GLN A 166 -10.07 -26.44 102.14
CA GLN A 166 -10.70 -25.21 101.71
C GLN A 166 -9.68 -24.27 101.05
N GLN A 167 -8.51 -24.09 101.66
CA GLN A 167 -7.43 -23.29 101.08
C GLN A 167 -6.96 -23.84 99.73
N MET A 168 -6.82 -25.16 99.59
CA MET A 168 -6.49 -25.78 98.30
C MET A 168 -7.56 -25.53 97.24
N LEU A 169 -8.84 -25.60 97.62
CA LEU A 169 -9.95 -25.28 96.70
C LEU A 169 -9.96 -23.79 96.33
N ASP A 170 -9.74 -22.90 97.28
CA ASP A 170 -9.65 -21.45 97.03
C ASP A 170 -8.46 -21.15 96.09
N GLU A 171 -7.30 -21.78 96.31
CA GLU A 171 -6.16 -21.70 95.40
C GLU A 171 -6.51 -22.20 93.99
N ASP A 172 -7.17 -23.35 93.87
CA ASP A 172 -7.58 -23.88 92.57
C ASP A 172 -8.59 -22.97 91.87
N VAL A 173 -9.55 -22.39 92.59
CA VAL A 173 -10.46 -21.35 92.04
C VAL A 173 -9.66 -20.17 91.51
N THR A 174 -8.69 -19.64 92.27
CA THR A 174 -7.84 -18.53 91.78
C THR A 174 -7.01 -18.93 90.55
N ARG A 175 -6.53 -20.17 90.47
CA ARG A 175 -5.79 -20.69 89.31
C ARG A 175 -6.71 -20.84 88.10
N PHE A 176 -7.95 -21.30 88.30
CA PHE A 176 -8.95 -21.41 87.24
C PHE A 176 -9.36 -20.03 86.71
N ASP A 177 -9.58 -19.06 87.61
CA ASP A 177 -9.87 -17.68 87.21
C ASP A 177 -8.70 -17.07 86.44
N ALA A 178 -7.47 -17.29 86.89
CA ALA A 178 -6.27 -16.86 86.16
C ALA A 178 -6.13 -17.58 84.80
N PHE A 179 -6.53 -18.85 84.71
CA PHE A 179 -6.53 -19.60 83.46
C PHE A 179 -7.58 -19.06 82.48
N LEU A 180 -8.80 -18.78 82.94
CA LEU A 180 -9.85 -18.17 82.12
C LEU A 180 -9.42 -16.79 81.63
N GLN A 181 -8.88 -15.94 82.52
CA GLN A 181 -8.35 -14.63 82.13
C GLN A 181 -7.22 -14.76 81.09
N ASN A 182 -6.30 -15.71 81.24
CA ASN A 182 -5.23 -15.94 80.27
C ASN A 182 -5.77 -16.48 78.94
N ASN A 183 -6.79 -17.33 78.96
CA ASN A 183 -7.45 -17.84 77.76
C ASN A 183 -8.18 -16.72 77.02
N ASP A 184 -8.99 -15.93 77.73
CA ASP A 184 -9.70 -14.77 77.19
C ASP A 184 -8.72 -13.75 76.62
N GLN A 185 -7.63 -13.44 77.33
CA GLN A 185 -6.57 -12.59 76.82
C GLN A 185 -5.92 -13.17 75.56
N LYS A 186 -5.70 -14.49 75.50
CA LYS A 186 -5.14 -15.15 74.32
C LYS A 186 -6.12 -15.12 73.14
N ALA A 187 -7.41 -15.32 73.39
CA ALA A 187 -8.48 -15.21 72.40
C ALA A 187 -8.59 -13.78 71.86
N HIS A 188 -8.57 -12.77 72.75
CA HIS A 188 -8.56 -11.36 72.36
C HIS A 188 -7.31 -10.98 71.57
N LYS A 189 -6.12 -11.45 71.97
CA LYS A 189 -4.89 -11.24 71.19
C LYS A 189 -5.00 -11.89 69.81
N ALA A 190 -5.52 -13.11 69.71
CA ALA A 190 -5.74 -13.78 68.44
C ALA A 190 -6.72 -13.00 67.55
N LEU A 191 -7.85 -12.55 68.11
CA LEU A 191 -8.84 -11.74 67.41
C LEU A 191 -8.24 -10.44 66.89
N LYS A 192 -7.53 -9.70 67.75
CA LYS A 192 -6.87 -8.44 67.36
C LYS A 192 -5.85 -8.67 66.23
N THR A 193 -5.05 -9.72 66.30
CA THR A 193 -4.11 -10.04 65.20
C THR A 193 -4.84 -10.43 63.91
N ALA A 194 -6.01 -11.07 63.99
CA ALA A 194 -6.82 -11.39 62.82
C ALA A 194 -7.47 -10.14 62.20
N GLU A 195 -7.96 -9.23 63.03
CA GLU A 195 -8.49 -7.92 62.62
C GLU A 195 -7.40 -7.07 61.96
N GLU A 196 -6.21 -6.97 62.57
CA GLU A 196 -5.06 -6.25 62.02
C GLU A 196 -4.64 -6.82 60.65
N LYS A 197 -4.55 -8.16 60.52
CA LYS A 197 -4.26 -8.82 59.24
C LYS A 197 -5.35 -8.53 58.20
N THR A 198 -6.62 -8.51 58.60
CA THR A 198 -7.75 -8.21 57.71
C THR A 198 -7.72 -6.75 57.26
N LYS A 199 -7.36 -5.82 58.16
CA LYS A 199 -7.14 -4.41 57.83
C LYS A 199 -6.03 -4.24 56.80
N ILE A 200 -4.86 -4.84 57.01
CA ILE A 200 -3.74 -4.81 56.05
C ILE A 200 -4.15 -5.41 54.70
N LYS A 201 -4.92 -6.51 54.70
CA LYS A 201 -5.45 -7.10 53.46
C LYS A 201 -6.36 -6.12 52.72
N ASN A 202 -7.29 -5.47 53.43
CA ASN A 202 -8.21 -4.50 52.84
C ASN A 202 -7.47 -3.28 52.28
N ASP A 203 -6.47 -2.75 53.00
CA ASP A 203 -5.63 -1.65 52.53
C ASP A 203 -4.87 -2.03 51.24
N LYS A 204 -4.32 -3.25 51.19
CA LYS A 204 -3.67 -3.77 49.97
C LYS A 204 -4.65 -3.92 48.81
N ILE A 205 -5.88 -4.39 49.06
CA ILE A 205 -6.93 -4.50 48.04
C ILE A 205 -7.31 -3.12 47.50
N GLN A 206 -7.47 -2.12 48.37
CA GLN A 206 -7.72 -0.75 47.95
C GLN A 206 -6.57 -0.20 47.09
N LYS A 207 -5.31 -0.43 47.50
CA LYS A 207 -4.13 -0.04 46.70
C LYS A 207 -4.11 -0.73 45.34
N ILE A 208 -4.43 -2.03 45.26
CA ILE A 208 -4.56 -2.75 43.99
C ILE A 208 -5.66 -2.13 43.13
N LYS A 209 -6.80 -1.74 43.71
CA LYS A 209 -7.89 -1.10 42.97
C LYS A 209 -7.46 0.25 42.37
N VAL A 210 -6.76 1.08 43.14
CA VAL A 210 -6.20 2.36 42.66
C VAL A 210 -5.18 2.10 41.54
N LEU A 211 -4.24 1.17 41.74
CA LEU A 211 -3.25 0.82 40.72
C LEU A 211 -3.89 0.30 39.43
N ARG A 212 -4.95 -0.51 39.53
CA ARG A 212 -5.71 -0.99 38.36
C ARG A 212 -6.41 0.16 37.63
N SER A 213 -6.97 1.11 38.37
CA SER A 213 -7.56 2.32 37.78
C SER A 213 -6.51 3.14 37.02
N ASN A 214 -5.35 3.38 37.64
CA ASN A 214 -4.25 4.12 37.01
C ASN A 214 -3.70 3.38 35.79
N LEU A 215 -3.58 2.05 35.87
CA LEU A 215 -3.16 1.22 34.73
C LEU A 215 -4.14 1.34 33.57
N SER A 216 -5.46 1.31 33.84
CA SER A 216 -6.47 1.53 32.81
C SER A 216 -6.41 2.94 32.22
N ALA A 217 -6.15 3.96 33.03
CA ALA A 217 -6.01 5.34 32.56
C ALA A 217 -4.79 5.48 31.63
N ILE A 218 -3.62 4.99 32.06
CA ILE A 218 -2.38 5.00 31.26
C ILE A 218 -2.57 4.17 29.98
N GLN A 219 -3.25 3.02 30.04
CA GLN A 219 -3.55 2.24 28.83
C GLN A 219 -4.42 3.03 27.85
N SER A 220 -5.41 3.77 28.34
CA SER A 220 -6.25 4.63 27.49
C SER A 220 -5.45 5.79 26.89
N GLU A 221 -4.51 6.38 27.64
CA GLU A 221 -3.59 7.42 27.14
C GLU A 221 -2.64 6.85 26.09
N ILE A 222 -2.07 5.67 26.32
CA ILE A 222 -1.24 4.97 25.34
C ILE A 222 -2.02 4.70 24.06
N ALA A 223 -3.29 4.29 24.14
CA ALA A 223 -4.13 4.07 22.97
C ALA A 223 -4.35 5.38 22.19
N LYS A 224 -4.69 6.48 22.88
CA LYS A 224 -4.82 7.81 22.26
C LYS A 224 -3.53 8.26 21.59
N PHE A 225 -2.38 8.12 22.26
CA PHE A 225 -1.08 8.49 21.69
C PHE A 225 -0.69 7.60 20.51
N ARG A 226 -1.10 6.33 20.49
CA ARG A 226 -0.90 5.46 19.32
C ARG A 226 -1.72 5.93 18.13
N GLU A 227 -3.00 6.25 18.34
CA GLU A 227 -3.86 6.79 17.28
C GLU A 227 -3.32 8.12 16.74
N GLN A 228 -2.95 9.05 17.62
CA GLN A 228 -2.32 10.32 17.24
C GLN A 228 -1.00 10.11 16.49
N LYS A 229 -0.17 9.13 16.91
CA LYS A 229 1.05 8.79 16.19
C LYS A 229 0.73 8.28 14.77
N ASP A 230 -0.25 7.40 14.63
CA ASP A 230 -0.64 6.85 13.33
C ASP A 230 -1.21 7.95 12.40
N GLU A 231 -1.94 8.92 12.95
CA GLU A 231 -2.36 10.13 12.23
C GLU A 231 -1.15 10.98 11.79
N CYS A 232 -0.21 11.26 12.71
CA CYS A 232 1.02 11.97 12.39
C CYS A 232 1.87 11.24 11.33
N ILE A 233 1.88 9.91 11.32
CA ILE A 233 2.55 9.11 10.28
C ILE A 233 1.86 9.30 8.93
N LYS A 234 0.51 9.28 8.90
CA LYS A 234 -0.24 9.55 7.66
C LYS A 234 0.05 10.96 7.14
N PHE A 235 0.08 11.96 8.01
CA PHE A 235 0.45 13.33 7.65
C PHE A 235 1.89 13.43 7.16
N LYS A 236 2.85 12.76 7.82
CA LYS A 236 4.24 12.68 7.36
C LYS A 236 4.33 12.08 5.95
N GLN A 237 3.68 10.96 5.70
CA GLN A 237 3.66 10.33 4.37
C GLN A 237 3.03 11.24 3.30
N PHE A 238 1.99 12.00 3.67
CA PHE A 238 1.38 12.97 2.78
C PHE A 238 2.34 14.12 2.45
N LEU A 239 2.99 14.70 3.46
CA LEU A 239 3.99 15.76 3.28
C LEU A 239 5.21 15.25 2.48
N GLU A 240 5.64 14.01 2.69
CA GLU A 240 6.70 13.38 1.90
C GLU A 240 6.32 13.27 0.41
N LYS A 241 5.05 13.06 0.07
CA LYS A 241 4.60 13.04 -1.33
C LYS A 241 4.61 14.43 -1.97
N LEU A 242 4.28 15.46 -1.20
CA LEU A 242 4.25 16.85 -1.67
C LEU A 242 5.63 17.51 -1.65
N THR A 243 6.57 16.99 -0.88
CA THR A 243 7.94 17.52 -0.80
C THR A 243 8.63 17.36 -2.16
N PRO A 244 9.14 18.46 -2.76
CA PRO A 244 9.84 18.43 -4.03
C PRO A 244 11.01 17.44 -4.03
N GLN A 245 11.17 16.69 -5.12
CA GLN A 245 12.22 15.66 -5.22
C GLN A 245 13.62 16.28 -5.18
N GLU A 246 13.81 17.45 -5.80
CA GLU A 246 15.08 18.19 -5.77
C GLU A 246 15.56 18.48 -4.35
N TRP A 247 14.63 18.81 -3.45
CA TRP A 247 14.96 19.08 -2.05
C TRP A 247 15.32 17.78 -1.30
N LYS A 248 14.63 16.67 -1.60
CA LYS A 248 14.98 15.35 -1.03
C LYS A 248 16.38 14.93 -1.46
N ASP A 249 16.68 15.08 -2.74
CA ASP A 249 17.97 14.69 -3.30
C ASP A 249 19.10 15.53 -2.67
N GLN A 250 18.92 16.85 -2.53
CA GLN A 250 19.87 17.72 -1.82
C GLN A 250 20.08 17.28 -0.35
N LYS A 251 19.01 16.91 0.35
CA LYS A 251 19.12 16.44 1.74
C LYS A 251 19.76 15.06 1.86
N ASP A 252 19.51 14.18 0.90
CA ASP A 252 20.18 12.88 0.83
C ASP A 252 21.67 13.03 0.50
N GLU A 253 22.05 13.98 -0.35
CA GLU A 253 23.44 14.35 -0.59
C GLU A 253 24.09 14.92 0.67
N GLU A 254 23.47 15.87 1.37
CA GLU A 254 23.97 16.38 2.67
C GLU A 254 24.18 15.24 3.67
N LYS A 255 23.25 14.28 3.71
CA LYS A 255 23.34 13.10 4.58
C LYS A 255 24.51 12.21 4.18
N LEU A 256 24.72 12.00 2.88
CA LEU A 256 25.84 11.24 2.34
C LEU A 256 27.18 11.91 2.68
N GLU A 257 27.26 13.23 2.54
CA GLU A 257 28.46 14.00 2.90
C GLU A 257 28.74 13.95 4.41
N ARG A 258 27.72 14.08 5.26
CA ARG A 258 27.88 13.88 6.71
C ARG A 258 28.38 12.47 7.04
N LYS A 259 27.88 11.44 6.35
CA LYS A 259 28.34 10.05 6.49
C LYS A 259 29.81 9.89 6.07
N LYS A 260 30.19 10.42 4.90
CA LYS A 260 31.58 10.43 4.41
C LYS A 260 32.50 11.13 5.40
N TYR A 261 32.08 12.30 5.90
CA TYR A 261 32.84 13.07 6.87
C TYR A 261 33.06 12.29 8.18
N ARG A 262 32.03 11.65 8.74
CA ARG A 262 32.18 10.79 9.93
C ARG A 262 33.12 9.62 9.69
N LYS A 263 33.01 8.96 8.53
CA LYS A 263 33.93 7.89 8.12
C LYS A 263 35.36 8.41 8.07
N GLN A 264 35.60 9.52 7.39
CA GLN A 264 36.92 10.15 7.28
C GLN A 264 37.48 10.56 8.65
N GLN A 265 36.66 11.16 9.52
CA GLN A 265 37.09 11.51 10.87
C GLN A 265 37.48 10.28 11.69
N TRP A 266 36.68 9.22 11.66
CA TRP A 266 36.98 7.97 12.37
C TRP A 266 38.28 7.34 11.86
N VAL A 267 38.43 7.26 10.54
CA VAL A 267 39.65 6.77 9.88
C VAL A 267 40.84 7.64 10.27
N ALA A 268 40.71 8.96 10.23
CA ALA A 268 41.79 9.88 10.58
C ALA A 268 42.24 9.72 12.03
N VAL A 269 41.31 9.58 12.99
CA VAL A 269 41.62 9.34 14.40
C VAL A 269 42.33 8.00 14.59
N LYS A 270 41.86 6.93 13.94
CA LYS A 270 42.49 5.61 13.99
C LYS A 270 43.88 5.60 13.35
N MET A 271 44.02 6.22 12.18
CA MET A 271 45.29 6.35 11.47
C MET A 271 46.30 7.23 12.24
N ALA A 272 45.85 8.28 12.90
CA ALA A 272 46.70 9.10 13.77
C ALA A 272 47.29 8.27 14.91
N LYS A 273 46.48 7.43 15.57
CA LYS A 273 46.94 6.51 16.61
C LYS A 273 47.95 5.50 16.08
N TYR A 274 47.71 4.92 14.90
CA TYR A 274 48.69 3.99 14.29
C TYR A 274 50.00 4.69 13.93
N LYS A 275 49.95 5.91 13.38
CA LYS A 275 51.15 6.70 13.06
C LYS A 275 51.93 7.10 14.31
N GLU A 276 51.25 7.44 15.39
CA GLU A 276 51.88 7.74 16.68
C GLU A 276 52.58 6.50 17.26
N GLN A 277 51.93 5.34 17.22
CA GLN A 277 52.52 4.07 17.62
C GLN A 277 53.72 3.69 16.74
N GLU A 278 53.61 3.85 15.42
CA GLU A 278 54.71 3.60 14.48
C GLU A 278 55.92 4.49 14.77
N ARG A 279 55.70 5.79 15.00
CA ARG A 279 56.78 6.73 15.36
C ARG A 279 57.43 6.37 16.69
N ALA A 280 56.64 6.04 17.71
CA ALA A 280 57.16 5.63 19.00
C ALA A 280 58.00 4.32 18.90
N GLU A 281 57.58 3.35 18.09
CA GLU A 281 58.37 2.13 17.82
C GLU A 281 59.67 2.43 17.07
N ILE A 282 59.65 3.33 16.08
CA ILE A 282 60.85 3.76 15.34
C ILE A 282 61.83 4.51 16.26
N GLU A 283 61.35 5.45 17.07
CA GLU A 283 62.17 6.21 18.02
C GLU A 283 62.75 5.32 19.13
N ALA A 284 62.02 4.29 19.56
CA ALA A 284 62.53 3.31 20.52
C ALA A 284 63.65 2.46 19.91
N GLU A 285 63.51 2.05 18.65
CA GLU A 285 64.52 1.28 17.93
C GLU A 285 65.78 2.11 17.66
N GLU A 286 65.63 3.39 17.34
CA GLU A 286 66.75 4.34 17.21
C GLU A 286 67.49 4.55 18.51
N ARG A 287 66.77 4.79 19.62
CA ARG A 287 67.38 4.90 20.95
C ARG A 287 68.12 3.62 21.34
N ALA A 288 67.56 2.44 21.06
CA ALA A 288 68.20 1.17 21.34
C ALA A 288 69.47 0.94 20.50
N MET A 289 69.48 1.43 19.25
CA MET A 289 70.67 1.38 18.39
C MET A 289 71.73 2.39 18.84
N GLU A 290 71.35 3.61 19.22
CA GLU A 290 72.27 4.60 19.79
C GLU A 290 72.92 4.12 21.10
N GLU A 291 72.14 3.47 21.97
CA GLU A 291 72.65 2.88 23.21
C GLU A 291 73.68 1.77 22.93
N LYS A 292 73.40 0.88 21.96
CA LYS A 292 74.36 -0.15 21.50
C LYS A 292 75.60 0.45 20.85
N ALA A 293 75.46 1.51 20.06
CA ALA A 293 76.58 2.20 19.44
C ALA A 293 77.47 2.85 20.51
N GLN A 294 76.87 3.46 21.55
CA GLN A 294 77.60 4.00 22.70
C GLN A 294 78.32 2.91 23.49
N GLU A 295 77.68 1.76 23.72
CA GLU A 295 78.29 0.61 24.40
C GLU A 295 79.48 0.05 23.62
N ASN A 296 79.34 -0.14 22.30
CA ASN A 296 80.42 -0.57 21.42
C ASN A 296 81.57 0.46 21.33
N SER A 297 81.29 1.76 21.41
CA SER A 297 82.31 2.81 21.37
C SER A 297 83.24 2.82 22.59
N ARG A 298 82.80 2.23 23.71
CA ARG A 298 83.61 2.11 24.95
C ARG A 298 84.68 1.01 24.85
N GLY A 299 84.61 0.13 23.84
CA GLY A 299 85.59 -0.91 23.59
C GLY A 299 86.20 -0.84 22.18
N ARG A 300 87.47 -0.42 22.08
CA ARG A 300 88.40 -0.61 20.93
C ARG A 300 88.40 0.47 19.83
N ARG A 301 89.57 1.08 19.58
CA ARG A 301 89.85 1.96 18.41
C ARG A 301 90.08 1.11 17.15
N LYS A 302 89.14 1.11 16.20
CA LYS A 302 89.26 0.45 14.88
C LYS A 302 89.78 1.42 13.79
N PRO A 303 90.38 0.92 12.68
CA PRO A 303 90.87 1.77 11.58
C PRO A 303 89.73 2.47 10.81
N LYS A 304 90.01 3.69 10.32
CA LYS A 304 89.03 4.67 9.80
C LYS A 304 88.16 4.19 8.62
N ARG A 305 88.61 3.20 7.85
CA ARG A 305 87.91 2.67 6.66
C ARG A 305 86.90 1.56 7.01
N GLU A 306 87.22 0.73 7.99
CA GLU A 306 86.30 -0.32 8.50
C GLU A 306 85.18 0.28 9.36
N ALA A 307 85.49 1.33 10.14
CA ALA A 307 84.49 2.04 10.93
C ALA A 307 83.40 2.71 10.06
N ALA A 308 83.78 3.26 8.90
CA ALA A 308 82.84 3.88 7.97
C ALA A 308 81.93 2.84 7.27
N GLU A 309 82.45 1.64 6.97
CA GLU A 309 81.68 0.57 6.34
C GLU A 309 80.71 -0.11 7.33
N GLU A 310 81.10 -0.22 8.60
CA GLU A 310 80.26 -0.71 9.71
C GLU A 310 79.13 0.28 10.02
N GLU A 311 79.43 1.58 10.07
CA GLU A 311 78.43 2.65 10.24
C GLU A 311 77.38 2.64 9.10
N GLN A 312 77.81 2.39 7.86
CA GLN A 312 76.89 2.30 6.73
C GLN A 312 76.00 1.07 6.79
N LYS A 313 76.53 -0.10 7.20
CA LYS A 313 75.74 -1.32 7.44
C LYS A 313 74.73 -1.14 8.58
N GLU A 314 75.07 -0.41 9.63
CA GLU A 314 74.16 -0.09 10.73
C GLU A 314 73.02 0.84 10.29
N ARG A 315 73.32 1.83 9.44
CA ARG A 315 72.30 2.71 8.84
C ARG A 315 71.35 1.93 7.92
N ASP A 316 71.87 1.05 7.07
CA ASP A 316 71.07 0.19 6.19
C ASP A 316 70.21 -0.80 7.00
N ALA A 317 70.74 -1.35 8.10
CA ALA A 317 70.01 -2.22 9.01
C ALA A 317 68.89 -1.48 9.76
N LEU A 318 69.14 -0.24 10.21
CA LEU A 318 68.15 0.62 10.83
C LEU A 318 67.03 0.97 9.83
N GLU A 319 67.38 1.28 8.58
CA GLU A 319 66.40 1.54 7.53
C GLU A 319 65.57 0.29 7.20
N ALA A 320 66.20 -0.89 7.16
CA ALA A 320 65.49 -2.16 6.99
C ALA A 320 64.52 -2.44 8.15
N ARG A 321 64.89 -2.10 9.39
CA ARG A 321 64.01 -2.21 10.57
C ARG A 321 62.86 -1.20 10.50
N ARG A 322 63.11 0.06 10.16
CA ARG A 322 62.07 1.08 9.89
C ARG A 322 61.06 0.60 8.84
N ARG A 323 61.52 -0.06 7.78
CA ARG A 323 60.65 -0.67 6.75
C ARG A 323 59.79 -1.83 7.27
N ARG A 324 60.30 -2.62 8.22
CA ARG A 324 59.52 -3.70 8.86
C ARG A 324 58.44 -3.15 9.79
N ILE A 325 58.78 -2.12 10.58
CA ILE A 325 57.83 -1.43 11.47
C ILE A 325 56.69 -0.82 10.64
N ARG A 326 57.01 -0.13 9.53
CA ARG A 326 56.00 0.38 8.57
C ARG A 326 55.03 -0.67 8.06
N LYS A 327 55.50 -1.87 7.76
CA LYS A 327 54.65 -2.98 7.27
C LYS A 327 53.75 -3.59 8.34
N LYS A 328 54.02 -3.35 9.62
CA LYS A 328 53.24 -3.87 10.75
C LYS A 328 51.91 -3.14 10.93
N TYR A 329 51.85 -1.86 10.56
CA TYR A 329 50.66 -1.03 10.74
C TYR A 329 49.74 -1.08 9.52
N PRO A 330 48.40 -1.17 9.72
CA PRO A 330 47.44 -1.23 8.63
C PRO A 330 47.49 -0.01 7.72
N THR A 331 47.32 -0.22 6.42
CA THR A 331 47.16 0.86 5.44
C THR A 331 45.79 1.51 5.60
N GLN A 332 45.65 2.76 5.14
CA GLN A 332 44.40 3.53 5.25
C GLN A 332 43.18 2.77 4.68
N GLU A 333 43.34 2.09 3.54
CA GLU A 333 42.28 1.27 2.91
C GLU A 333 41.79 0.13 3.81
N ALA A 334 42.70 -0.50 4.56
CA ALA A 334 42.35 -1.57 5.49
C ALA A 334 41.57 -1.04 6.71
N VAL A 335 41.91 0.16 7.18
CA VAL A 335 41.17 0.85 8.26
C VAL A 335 39.80 1.30 7.76
N GLU A 336 39.71 1.81 6.54
CA GLU A 336 38.43 2.18 5.92
C GLU A 336 37.46 1.00 5.74
N ALA A 337 37.99 -0.21 5.51
CA ALA A 337 37.21 -1.44 5.42
C ALA A 337 36.68 -1.93 6.78
N GLU A 338 37.34 -1.55 7.88
CA GLU A 338 36.90 -1.88 9.25
C GLU A 338 35.76 -0.97 9.73
N TYR A 339 35.50 0.15 9.04
CA TYR A 339 34.46 1.08 9.43
C TYR A 339 33.06 0.48 9.23
N ILE A 340 32.33 0.32 10.33
CA ILE A 340 30.93 -0.08 10.33
C ILE A 340 30.07 1.18 10.27
N GLU A 341 29.24 1.28 9.23
CA GLU A 341 28.35 2.41 9.06
C GLU A 341 27.25 2.40 10.12
N VAL A 342 27.34 3.32 11.08
CA VAL A 342 26.30 3.53 12.10
C VAL A 342 25.32 4.58 11.56
N SER A 343 24.03 4.22 11.48
CA SER A 343 22.98 5.17 11.14
C SER A 343 22.90 6.24 12.22
N SER A 344 23.27 7.48 11.88
CA SER A 344 22.91 8.64 12.70
C SER A 344 21.38 8.68 12.73
N GLY A 345 20.78 8.45 13.88
CA GLY A 345 19.33 8.62 14.09
C GLY A 345 18.88 10.08 14.00
N GLU A 346 19.70 10.99 13.45
CA GLU A 346 19.27 12.36 13.12
C GLU A 346 18.19 12.31 12.05
N GLU A 347 16.97 12.59 12.49
CA GLU A 347 15.83 12.81 11.61
C GLU A 347 16.08 14.09 10.81
N MET A 348 16.01 13.99 9.48
CA MET A 348 16.15 15.13 8.59
C MET A 348 15.01 16.12 8.89
N PRO A 349 15.26 17.45 8.91
CA PRO A 349 14.20 18.44 9.02
C PRO A 349 13.10 18.18 7.99
N LEU A 350 11.86 18.60 8.24
CA LEU A 350 10.80 18.51 7.23
C LEU A 350 10.91 19.70 6.27
N TYR A 351 10.45 19.53 5.03
CA TYR A 351 10.42 20.63 4.05
C TYR A 351 9.40 21.71 4.43
N PHE A 352 8.23 21.30 4.92
CA PHE A 352 7.17 22.20 5.36
C PHE A 352 7.32 22.47 6.86
N GLU A 353 7.64 23.70 7.22
CA GLU A 353 7.75 24.15 8.61
C GLU A 353 6.48 24.89 9.08
N GLU A 354 5.83 25.61 8.16
CA GLU A 354 4.61 26.36 8.44
C GLU A 354 3.41 25.82 7.64
N PRO A 355 2.22 25.70 8.24
CA PRO A 355 1.02 25.24 7.53
C PRO A 355 0.64 26.09 6.31
N LYS A 356 1.00 27.38 6.31
CA LYS A 356 0.74 28.30 5.19
C LYS A 356 1.43 27.87 3.91
N GLN A 357 2.66 27.34 4.00
CA GLN A 357 3.43 26.89 2.85
C GLN A 357 2.69 25.80 2.06
N LEU A 358 1.99 24.91 2.77
CA LEU A 358 1.18 23.87 2.16
C LEU A 358 -0.06 24.44 1.47
N LEU A 359 -0.71 25.42 2.09
CA LEU A 359 -1.85 26.13 1.50
C LEU A 359 -1.42 26.88 0.23
N ASP A 360 -0.27 27.56 0.27
CA ASP A 360 0.28 28.30 -0.87
C ASP A 360 0.61 27.37 -2.05
N VAL A 361 1.11 26.15 -1.77
CA VAL A 361 1.30 25.11 -2.80
C VAL A 361 -0.04 24.66 -3.38
N PHE A 362 -1.07 24.48 -2.56
CA PHE A 362 -2.39 24.13 -3.07
C PHE A 362 -3.01 25.25 -3.89
N THR A 363 -2.93 26.51 -3.47
CA THR A 363 -3.44 27.63 -4.26
C THR A 363 -2.67 27.76 -5.57
N SER A 364 -1.34 27.59 -5.55
CA SER A 364 -0.53 27.58 -6.79
C SER A 364 -0.91 26.42 -7.72
N LEU A 365 -1.18 25.23 -7.19
CA LEU A 365 -1.66 24.09 -7.97
C LEU A 365 -3.08 24.32 -8.51
N GLU A 366 -3.97 24.93 -7.74
CA GLU A 366 -5.31 25.30 -8.18
C GLU A 366 -5.25 26.33 -9.31
N GLU A 367 -4.42 27.38 -9.17
CA GLU A 367 -4.18 28.37 -10.21
C GLU A 367 -3.59 27.74 -11.47
N SER A 368 -2.59 26.86 -11.32
CA SER A 368 -1.98 26.15 -12.45
C SER A 368 -2.97 25.21 -13.14
N ASN A 369 -3.79 24.48 -12.40
CA ASN A 369 -4.83 23.61 -12.96
C ASN A 369 -5.90 24.43 -13.67
N LEU A 370 -6.33 25.56 -13.09
CA LEU A 370 -7.29 26.46 -13.72
C LEU A 370 -6.72 27.03 -15.03
N PHE A 371 -5.45 27.43 -15.02
CA PHE A 371 -4.75 27.89 -16.22
C PHE A 371 -4.65 26.79 -17.30
N LEU A 372 -4.35 25.54 -16.92
CA LEU A 372 -4.33 24.41 -17.85
C LEU A 372 -5.70 24.12 -18.43
N ILE A 373 -6.76 24.18 -17.62
CA ILE A 373 -8.14 24.02 -18.09
C ILE A 373 -8.48 25.14 -19.08
N GLN A 374 -8.17 26.39 -18.75
CA GLN A 374 -8.43 27.51 -19.65
C GLN A 374 -7.66 27.36 -20.97
N ASN A 375 -6.37 27.00 -20.93
CA ASN A 375 -5.59 26.76 -22.14
C ASN A 375 -6.15 25.58 -22.97
N SER A 376 -6.60 24.51 -22.32
CA SER A 376 -7.25 23.40 -23.01
C SER A 376 -8.55 23.84 -23.72
N GLN A 377 -9.34 24.72 -23.09
CA GLN A 377 -10.55 25.27 -23.69
C GLN A 377 -10.23 26.23 -24.85
N ASP A 378 -9.23 27.11 -24.67
CA ASP A 378 -8.81 28.05 -25.72
C ASP A 378 -8.28 27.30 -26.95
N THR A 379 -7.52 26.23 -26.74
CA THR A 379 -6.99 25.38 -27.83
C THR A 379 -8.08 24.53 -28.47
N GLU A 380 -9.04 24.03 -27.71
CA GLU A 380 -10.23 23.35 -28.22
C GLU A 380 -11.07 24.28 -29.09
N GLN A 381 -11.35 25.50 -28.62
CA GLN A 381 -12.06 26.51 -29.40
C GLN A 381 -11.31 26.86 -30.70
N ALA A 382 -9.98 27.06 -30.64
CA ALA A 382 -9.18 27.34 -31.84
C ALA A 382 -9.24 26.17 -32.85
N LEU A 383 -9.31 24.93 -32.36
CA LEU A 383 -9.44 23.74 -33.20
C LEU A 383 -10.84 23.63 -33.81
N GLU A 384 -11.90 23.95 -33.07
CA GLU A 384 -13.26 24.03 -33.58
C GLU A 384 -13.38 25.10 -34.69
N GLU A 385 -12.84 26.29 -34.45
CA GLU A 385 -12.81 27.37 -35.46
C GLU A 385 -12.04 26.94 -36.72
N LEU A 386 -10.89 26.29 -36.56
CA LEU A 386 -10.11 25.78 -37.69
C LEU A 386 -10.87 24.70 -38.47
N THR A 387 -11.55 23.80 -37.74
CA THR A 387 -12.37 22.74 -38.32
C THR A 387 -13.52 23.33 -39.13
N GLN A 388 -14.22 24.32 -38.58
CA GLN A 388 -15.29 25.02 -39.28
C GLN A 388 -14.77 25.72 -40.55
N ARG A 389 -13.65 26.45 -40.47
CA ARG A 389 -13.02 27.09 -41.64
C ARG A 389 -12.62 26.06 -42.69
N TYR A 390 -12.07 24.92 -42.28
CA TYR A 390 -11.72 23.83 -43.18
C TYR A 390 -12.96 23.28 -43.89
N GLU A 391 -14.08 23.06 -43.18
CA GLU A 391 -15.33 22.62 -43.80
C GLU A 391 -15.91 23.64 -44.78
N GLU A 392 -15.82 24.94 -44.47
CA GLU A 392 -16.23 26.02 -45.38
C GLU A 392 -15.37 26.07 -46.65
N ILE A 393 -14.04 25.94 -46.50
CA ILE A 393 -13.11 25.86 -47.63
C ILE A 393 -13.39 24.59 -48.44
N LYS A 394 -13.63 23.46 -47.80
CA LYS A 394 -13.96 22.20 -48.47
C LYS A 394 -15.26 22.30 -49.25
N ARG A 395 -16.30 22.92 -48.68
CA ARG A 395 -17.59 23.17 -49.36
C ARG A 395 -17.43 24.14 -50.54
N SER A 396 -16.71 25.24 -50.37
CA SER A 396 -16.51 26.22 -51.45
C SER A 396 -15.61 25.66 -52.57
N SER A 397 -14.54 24.94 -52.23
CA SER A 397 -13.68 24.24 -53.19
C SER A 397 -14.46 23.17 -53.95
N GLY A 398 -15.22 22.31 -53.26
CA GLY A 398 -16.07 21.30 -53.89
C GLY A 398 -17.08 21.92 -54.87
N ALA A 399 -17.72 23.03 -54.48
CA ALA A 399 -18.62 23.75 -55.38
C ALA A 399 -17.90 24.35 -56.61
N THR A 400 -16.63 24.79 -56.47
CA THR A 400 -15.84 25.23 -57.62
C THR A 400 -15.38 24.07 -58.50
N GLU A 401 -15.02 22.92 -57.91
CA GLU A 401 -14.67 21.71 -58.64
C GLU A 401 -15.85 21.20 -59.46
N ASP A 402 -17.05 21.16 -58.87
CA ASP A 402 -18.28 20.76 -59.57
C ASP A 402 -18.61 21.70 -60.74
N LYS A 403 -18.45 23.02 -60.56
CA LYS A 403 -18.61 24.00 -61.64
C LYS A 403 -17.59 23.80 -62.76
N LEU A 404 -16.33 23.55 -62.43
CA LEU A 404 -15.29 23.29 -63.42
C LEU A 404 -15.53 21.98 -64.16
N ARG A 405 -15.96 20.93 -63.47
CA ARG A 405 -16.36 19.65 -64.09
C ARG A 405 -17.52 19.86 -65.07
N TRP A 406 -18.57 20.56 -64.64
CA TRP A 406 -19.70 20.88 -65.51
C TRP A 406 -19.28 21.71 -66.74
N ASN A 407 -18.40 22.71 -66.56
CA ASN A 407 -17.86 23.50 -67.67
C ASN A 407 -17.05 22.64 -68.64
N ILE A 408 -16.24 21.70 -68.14
CA ILE A 408 -15.46 20.78 -68.98
C ILE A 408 -16.42 19.90 -69.80
N GLU A 409 -17.42 19.30 -69.16
CA GLU A 409 -18.43 18.46 -69.84
C GLU A 409 -19.20 19.23 -70.92
N ASP A 410 -19.60 20.48 -70.63
CA ASP A 410 -20.28 21.34 -71.60
C ASP A 410 -19.35 21.71 -72.78
N LEU A 411 -18.10 22.07 -72.50
CA LEU A 411 -17.12 22.37 -73.54
C LEU A 411 -16.79 21.14 -74.39
N GLU A 412 -16.64 19.96 -73.79
CA GLU A 412 -16.45 18.70 -74.51
C GLU A 412 -17.64 18.41 -75.43
N LYS A 413 -18.86 18.66 -74.96
CA LYS A 413 -20.08 18.52 -75.78
C LYS A 413 -20.11 19.54 -76.93
N GLN A 414 -19.73 20.79 -76.68
CA GLN A 414 -19.63 21.81 -77.73
C GLN A 414 -18.56 21.44 -78.77
N ILE A 415 -17.38 20.98 -78.33
CA ILE A 415 -16.31 20.51 -79.20
C ILE A 415 -16.79 19.31 -80.04
N ALA A 416 -17.51 18.36 -79.44
CA ALA A 416 -18.05 17.21 -80.17
C ALA A 416 -19.07 17.64 -81.24
N GLN A 417 -19.97 18.58 -80.93
CA GLN A 417 -20.92 19.14 -81.89
C GLN A 417 -20.21 19.87 -83.03
N GLU A 418 -19.21 20.68 -82.71
CA GLU A 418 -18.47 21.46 -83.71
C GLU A 418 -17.58 20.57 -84.59
N ASN A 419 -16.99 19.52 -84.02
CA ASN A 419 -16.29 18.47 -84.77
C ASN A 419 -17.25 17.75 -85.73
N GLN A 420 -18.46 17.39 -85.28
CA GLN A 420 -19.49 16.82 -86.15
C GLN A 420 -19.86 17.75 -87.30
N ARG A 421 -20.06 19.05 -87.04
CA ARG A 421 -20.32 20.05 -88.08
C ARG A 421 -19.14 20.17 -89.05
N CYS A 422 -17.92 20.20 -88.53
CA CYS A 422 -16.71 20.22 -89.34
C CYS A 422 -16.58 18.96 -90.22
N GLU A 423 -16.95 17.79 -89.71
CA GLU A 423 -16.99 16.54 -90.47
C GLU A 423 -18.05 16.58 -91.58
N MET A 424 -19.27 17.04 -91.27
CA MET A 424 -20.34 17.23 -92.26
C MET A 424 -19.92 18.20 -93.38
N LEU A 425 -19.35 19.36 -93.02
CA LEU A 425 -18.86 20.32 -94.00
C LEU A 425 -17.69 19.76 -94.84
N ARG A 426 -16.79 18.98 -94.22
CA ARG A 426 -15.72 18.28 -94.96
C ARG A 426 -16.29 17.27 -95.95
N GLN A 427 -17.34 16.53 -95.58
CA GLN A 427 -18.03 15.62 -96.48
C GLN A 427 -18.70 16.37 -97.64
N GLU A 428 -19.45 17.44 -97.37
CA GLU A 428 -20.07 18.26 -98.42
C GLU A 428 -19.04 18.90 -99.37
N VAL A 429 -17.93 19.41 -98.84
CA VAL A 429 -16.86 19.99 -99.67
C VAL A 429 -16.18 18.89 -100.49
N SER A 430 -15.95 17.70 -99.93
CA SER A 430 -15.40 16.55 -100.65
C SER A 430 -16.32 16.11 -101.79
N GLU A 431 -17.63 16.02 -101.55
CA GLU A 431 -18.62 15.68 -102.57
C GLU A 431 -18.70 16.72 -103.68
N LYS A 432 -18.74 18.02 -103.33
CA LYS A 432 -18.73 19.13 -104.30
C LYS A 432 -17.42 19.21 -105.08
N HIS A 433 -16.28 18.94 -104.43
CA HIS A 433 -14.98 18.96 -105.10
C HIS A 433 -14.89 17.83 -106.12
N ARG A 434 -15.36 16.62 -105.79
CA ARG A 434 -15.43 15.51 -106.75
C ARG A 434 -16.32 15.84 -107.96
N SER A 435 -17.47 16.48 -107.76
CA SER A 435 -18.33 16.87 -108.89
C SER A 435 -17.72 17.99 -109.73
N SER A 436 -17.08 18.97 -109.10
CA SER A 436 -16.45 20.10 -109.79
C SER A 436 -15.22 19.67 -110.59
N GLU A 437 -14.36 18.79 -110.04
CA GLU A 437 -13.21 18.25 -110.78
C GLU A 437 -13.66 17.47 -112.01
N GLN A 438 -14.74 16.69 -111.90
CA GLN A 438 -15.27 15.91 -113.01
C GLN A 438 -15.88 16.81 -114.10
N GLU A 439 -16.53 17.91 -113.73
CA GLU A 439 -17.10 18.90 -114.66
C GLU A 439 -16.02 19.75 -115.35
N GLU A 440 -14.97 20.16 -114.62
CA GLU A 440 -13.80 20.83 -115.20
C GLU A 440 -13.04 19.92 -116.17
N LEU A 441 -12.85 18.64 -115.82
CA LEU A 441 -12.20 17.68 -116.71
C LEU A 441 -13.00 17.49 -118.01
N LEU A 442 -14.33 17.37 -117.90
CA LEU A 442 -15.20 17.22 -119.07
C LEU A 442 -15.16 18.47 -119.97
N LYS A 443 -15.08 19.65 -119.37
CA LYS A 443 -14.96 20.91 -120.11
C LYS A 443 -13.60 21.03 -120.80
N GLU A 444 -12.50 20.70 -120.11
CA GLU A 444 -11.15 20.70 -120.70
C GLU A 444 -11.05 19.68 -121.86
N VAL A 445 -11.64 18.49 -121.70
CA VAL A 445 -11.70 17.49 -122.77
C VAL A 445 -12.54 18.01 -123.94
N GLY A 446 -13.69 18.64 -123.68
CA GLY A 446 -14.52 19.25 -124.73
C GLY A 446 -13.78 20.33 -125.51
N GLU A 447 -13.10 21.26 -124.83
CA GLU A 447 -12.29 22.32 -125.45
C GLU A 447 -11.16 21.73 -126.32
N LYS A 448 -10.47 20.70 -125.84
CA LYS A 448 -9.43 19.99 -126.61
C LYS A 448 -9.99 19.26 -127.82
N VAL A 449 -11.16 18.63 -127.71
CA VAL A 449 -11.82 17.96 -128.85
C VAL A 449 -12.20 18.99 -129.92
N VAL A 450 -12.72 20.16 -129.52
CA VAL A 450 -13.01 21.27 -130.44
C VAL A 450 -11.74 21.77 -131.12
N GLU A 451 -10.66 21.97 -130.37
CA GLU A 451 -9.37 22.39 -130.91
C GLU A 451 -8.87 21.38 -131.96
N VAL A 452 -8.82 20.09 -131.63
CA VAL A 452 -8.33 19.05 -132.54
C VAL A 452 -9.24 18.89 -133.76
N HIS A 453 -10.57 18.95 -133.60
CA HIS A 453 -11.51 18.89 -134.71
C HIS A 453 -11.31 20.05 -135.69
N SER A 454 -11.13 21.27 -135.15
CA SER A 454 -10.91 22.48 -135.96
C SER A 454 -9.63 22.40 -136.80
N VAL A 455 -8.59 21.76 -136.28
CA VAL A 455 -7.31 21.62 -136.97
C VAL A 455 -7.34 20.48 -137.99
N CYS A 456 -7.99 19.36 -137.66
CA CYS A 456 -7.88 18.12 -138.44
C CYS A 456 -8.93 18.00 -139.57
N VAL A 457 -10.18 18.42 -139.35
CA VAL A 457 -11.31 18.08 -140.24
C VAL A 457 -11.82 19.31 -141.00
N ASN A 458 -11.76 20.51 -140.39
CA ASN A 458 -12.10 21.80 -141.02
C ASN A 458 -13.47 21.84 -141.76
N ASP A 459 -14.45 21.04 -141.32
CA ASP A 459 -15.85 21.15 -141.75
C ASP A 459 -16.55 22.25 -140.93
N LYS A 460 -17.14 23.23 -141.62
CA LYS A 460 -17.78 24.41 -141.00
C LYS A 460 -19.31 24.47 -141.21
N GLU A 461 -19.93 23.38 -141.65
CA GLU A 461 -21.35 23.40 -142.05
C GLU A 461 -22.34 22.91 -140.99
N HIS A 462 -21.90 22.44 -139.82
CA HIS A 462 -22.77 22.16 -138.68
C HIS A 462 -21.98 22.32 -137.37
N ASP A 463 -22.59 22.85 -136.31
CA ASP A 463 -22.06 22.74 -134.94
C ASP A 463 -22.18 21.26 -134.51
N PRO A 464 -21.09 20.46 -134.51
CA PRO A 464 -21.17 19.03 -134.19
C PRO A 464 -21.10 18.83 -132.67
N ASP A 465 -21.79 17.81 -132.16
CA ASP A 465 -21.64 17.42 -130.75
C ASP A 465 -20.24 16.86 -130.48
N THR A 466 -19.77 16.90 -129.22
CA THR A 466 -18.41 16.46 -128.82
C THR A 466 -18.14 15.01 -129.26
N GLN A 467 -19.15 14.15 -129.24
CA GLN A 467 -19.05 12.76 -129.71
C GLN A 467 -18.97 12.66 -131.24
N GLU A 468 -19.60 13.56 -131.97
CA GLU A 468 -19.56 13.60 -133.43
C GLU A 468 -18.22 14.17 -133.92
N MET A 469 -17.70 15.19 -133.24
CA MET A 469 -16.35 15.71 -133.46
C MET A 469 -15.28 14.63 -133.28
N LEU A 470 -15.38 13.82 -132.23
CA LEU A 470 -14.45 12.70 -132.00
C LEU A 470 -14.50 11.66 -133.13
N LYS A 471 -15.69 11.28 -133.59
CA LYS A 471 -15.83 10.35 -134.73
C LYS A 471 -15.21 10.88 -136.02
N ALA A 472 -15.34 12.19 -136.27
CA ALA A 472 -14.73 12.82 -137.45
C ALA A 472 -13.20 12.89 -137.33
N ILE A 473 -12.68 13.17 -136.13
CA ILE A 473 -11.23 13.11 -135.85
C ILE A 473 -10.71 11.68 -136.04
N GLU A 474 -11.42 10.67 -135.52
CA GLU A 474 -11.05 9.25 -135.67
C GLU A 474 -10.97 8.83 -137.13
N ALA A 475 -11.97 9.17 -137.95
CA ALA A 475 -11.95 8.90 -139.38
C ALA A 475 -10.74 9.57 -140.08
N LYS A 476 -10.44 10.82 -139.72
CA LYS A 476 -9.28 11.52 -140.28
C LYS A 476 -7.95 10.93 -139.83
N LEU A 477 -7.89 10.42 -138.61
CA LEU A 477 -6.71 9.75 -138.07
C LEU A 477 -6.48 8.43 -138.78
N GLU A 478 -7.53 7.64 -139.06
CA GLU A 478 -7.44 6.43 -139.88
C GLU A 478 -6.91 6.74 -141.29
N ASP A 479 -7.36 7.82 -141.94
CA ASP A 479 -6.82 8.25 -143.25
C ASP A 479 -5.32 8.57 -143.19
N LEU A 480 -4.87 9.28 -142.14
CA LEU A 480 -3.46 9.65 -141.95
C LEU A 480 -2.60 8.43 -141.60
N LEU A 481 -3.14 7.47 -140.85
CA LEU A 481 -2.45 6.21 -140.58
C LEU A 481 -2.27 5.39 -141.86
N ASN A 482 -3.30 5.29 -142.70
CA ASN A 482 -3.18 4.63 -144.00
C ASN A 482 -2.11 5.32 -144.88
N PHE A 483 -2.06 6.65 -144.88
CA PHE A 483 -1.02 7.41 -145.59
C PHE A 483 0.39 7.17 -145.03
N LEU A 484 0.53 7.00 -143.71
CA LEU A 484 1.81 6.65 -143.09
C LEU A 484 2.22 5.21 -143.40
N GLU A 485 1.28 4.27 -143.42
CA GLU A 485 1.52 2.88 -143.84
C GLU A 485 2.05 2.82 -145.28
N GLU A 486 1.44 3.57 -146.20
CA GLU A 486 1.92 3.69 -147.60
C GLU A 486 3.32 4.34 -147.69
N MET A 487 3.62 5.32 -146.83
CA MET A 487 4.94 5.95 -146.75
C MET A 487 6.00 5.04 -146.14
N GLU A 488 5.65 4.18 -145.18
CA GLU A 488 6.56 3.20 -144.58
C GLU A 488 6.91 2.06 -145.54
N GLU A 489 5.97 1.66 -146.41
CA GLU A 489 6.21 0.65 -147.45
C GLU A 489 7.18 1.11 -148.55
N THR A 490 7.39 2.43 -148.72
CA THR A 490 8.35 2.97 -149.68
C THR A 490 9.78 3.01 -149.10
N GLU A 491 10.78 2.53 -149.85
CA GLU A 491 12.19 2.45 -149.40
C GLU A 491 12.77 3.80 -148.91
N ALA A 492 12.24 4.93 -149.41
CA ALA A 492 12.63 6.27 -148.98
C ALA A 492 12.08 6.62 -147.58
N GLY A 493 10.87 6.16 -147.24
CA GLY A 493 10.25 6.38 -145.94
C GLY A 493 10.91 5.56 -144.84
N ALA A 494 11.23 4.29 -145.09
CA ALA A 494 11.95 3.44 -144.14
C ALA A 494 13.32 4.03 -143.71
N ARG A 495 14.05 4.68 -144.63
CA ARG A 495 15.31 5.40 -144.31
C ARG A 495 15.09 6.65 -143.46
N GLN A 496 13.98 7.36 -143.69
CA GLN A 496 13.62 8.56 -142.94
C GLN A 496 13.23 8.19 -141.50
N VAL A 497 12.49 7.08 -141.31
CA VAL A 497 12.15 6.53 -139.99
C VAL A 497 13.40 6.12 -139.22
N GLU A 498 14.32 5.35 -139.84
CA GLU A 498 15.57 4.94 -139.17
C GLU A 498 16.46 6.14 -138.76
N ALA A 499 16.47 7.21 -139.56
CA ALA A 499 17.20 8.44 -139.25
C ALA A 499 16.58 9.18 -138.05
N LEU A 500 15.25 9.26 -137.97
CA LEU A 500 14.52 9.88 -136.87
C LEU A 500 14.64 9.07 -135.57
N GLU A 501 14.62 7.74 -135.65
CA GLU A 501 14.88 6.86 -134.51
C GLU A 501 16.29 7.09 -133.93
N LYS A 502 17.31 7.14 -134.80
CA LYS A 502 18.69 7.47 -134.38
C LYS A 502 18.80 8.86 -133.76
N GLN A 503 17.96 9.82 -134.16
CA GLN A 503 17.94 11.16 -133.60
C GLN A 503 17.26 11.21 -132.23
N LYS A 504 16.10 10.56 -132.06
CA LYS A 504 15.41 10.40 -130.77
C LYS A 504 16.28 9.66 -129.75
N ASP A 505 16.99 8.61 -130.16
CA ASP A 505 17.86 7.86 -129.26
C ASP A 505 19.12 8.67 -128.85
N LYS A 506 19.61 9.57 -129.72
CA LYS A 506 20.67 10.54 -129.37
C LYS A 506 20.18 11.56 -128.33
N ASP A 507 18.96 12.08 -128.47
CA ASP A 507 18.42 13.07 -127.55
C ASP A 507 18.07 12.48 -126.19
N ARG A 508 17.55 11.24 -126.13
CA ARG A 508 17.37 10.50 -124.86
C ARG A 508 18.69 10.39 -124.09
N ARG A 509 19.79 10.09 -124.78
CA ARG A 509 21.14 10.01 -124.18
C ARG A 509 21.70 11.39 -123.77
N LYS A 510 21.25 12.49 -124.38
CA LYS A 510 21.62 13.84 -123.94
C LYS A 510 20.84 14.25 -122.69
N ASP A 511 19.55 13.95 -122.64
CA ASP A 511 18.69 14.27 -121.50
C ASP A 511 19.11 13.51 -120.24
N GLN A 512 19.43 12.21 -120.35
CA GLN A 512 19.98 11.46 -119.22
C GLN A 512 21.33 12.02 -118.73
N ARG A 513 22.17 12.52 -119.65
CA ARG A 513 23.43 13.18 -119.27
C ARG A 513 23.18 14.52 -118.58
N ARG A 514 22.22 15.32 -119.07
CA ARG A 514 21.81 16.59 -118.46
C ARG A 514 21.26 16.37 -117.03
N GLN A 515 20.34 15.42 -116.85
CA GLN A 515 19.78 15.10 -115.53
C GLN A 515 20.83 14.61 -114.53
N ARG A 516 21.80 13.77 -114.96
CA ARG A 516 22.90 13.34 -114.10
C ARG A 516 23.82 14.50 -113.69
N MET A 517 24.11 15.43 -114.60
CA MET A 517 24.89 16.64 -114.31
C MET A 517 24.16 17.57 -113.34
N GLU A 518 22.86 17.78 -113.52
CA GLU A 518 22.03 18.60 -112.62
C GLU A 518 21.97 18.01 -111.20
N GLN A 519 21.77 16.70 -111.07
CA GLN A 519 21.78 16.03 -109.75
C GLN A 519 23.15 16.12 -109.07
N ALA A 520 24.25 16.04 -109.81
CA ALA A 520 25.60 16.20 -109.26
C ALA A 520 25.87 17.65 -108.82
N ASN A 521 25.43 18.64 -109.60
CA ASN A 521 25.53 20.05 -109.26
C ASN A 521 24.71 20.37 -108.00
N ARG A 522 23.47 19.87 -107.90
CA ARG A 522 22.60 20.09 -106.73
C ARG A 522 23.23 19.58 -105.44
N LYS A 523 23.79 18.36 -105.47
CA LYS A 523 24.52 17.79 -104.31
C LYS A 523 25.77 18.59 -103.93
N THR A 524 26.47 19.15 -104.93
CA THR A 524 27.67 19.96 -104.68
C THR A 524 27.29 21.32 -104.08
N GLU A 525 26.20 21.92 -104.54
CA GLU A 525 25.66 23.18 -104.06
C GLU A 525 25.08 23.05 -102.64
N GLU A 526 24.37 21.96 -102.34
CA GLU A 526 23.91 21.60 -101.00
C GLU A 526 25.10 21.48 -100.01
N ARG A 527 26.17 20.77 -100.39
CA ARG A 527 27.41 20.68 -99.59
C ARG A 527 28.04 22.05 -99.34
N LYS A 528 28.06 22.91 -100.37
CA LYS A 528 28.61 24.27 -100.26
C LYS A 528 27.76 25.15 -99.33
N GLN A 529 26.43 25.05 -99.40
CA GLN A 529 25.52 25.76 -98.50
C GLN A 529 25.65 25.28 -97.05
N GLU A 530 25.75 23.97 -96.83
CA GLU A 530 25.92 23.40 -95.49
C GLU A 530 27.26 23.79 -94.87
N SER A 531 28.34 23.80 -95.66
CA SER A 531 29.65 24.33 -95.23
C SER A 531 29.59 25.82 -94.89
N LEU A 532 28.86 26.63 -95.66
CA LEU A 532 28.65 28.05 -95.38
C LEU A 532 27.90 28.26 -94.05
N LYS A 533 26.81 27.53 -93.83
CA LYS A 533 26.05 27.56 -92.56
C LYS A 533 26.91 27.15 -91.36
N ARG A 534 27.76 26.12 -91.51
CA ARG A 534 28.71 25.69 -90.48
C ARG A 534 29.77 26.75 -90.18
N SER A 535 30.21 27.51 -91.19
CA SER A 535 31.19 28.60 -91.01
C SER A 535 30.60 29.87 -90.37
N GLN A 536 29.30 30.12 -90.53
CA GLN A 536 28.60 31.28 -89.95
C GLN A 536 28.15 31.06 -88.50
N ALA A 537 28.21 29.82 -88.00
CA ALA A 537 27.87 29.51 -86.61
C ALA A 537 28.93 30.08 -85.65
N PRO A 538 28.53 30.79 -84.57
CA PRO A 538 29.47 31.41 -83.64
C PRO A 538 30.33 30.36 -82.90
N ILE A 539 31.66 30.60 -82.87
CA ILE A 539 32.65 29.70 -82.28
C ILE A 539 32.55 29.72 -80.74
N HIS A 540 32.13 28.61 -80.13
CA HIS A 540 32.10 28.45 -78.68
C HIS A 540 33.50 28.09 -78.14
N LYS A 541 34.15 29.02 -77.43
CA LYS A 541 35.46 28.80 -76.79
C LYS A 541 35.29 28.05 -75.47
N LYS A 542 35.69 26.77 -75.42
CA LYS A 542 35.77 26.00 -74.18
C LYS A 542 36.96 26.49 -73.34
N VAL A 543 36.71 26.93 -72.11
CA VAL A 543 37.75 27.38 -71.16
C VAL A 543 38.12 26.21 -70.25
N GLY A 544 39.38 25.79 -70.25
CA GLY A 544 39.91 24.74 -69.36
C GLY A 544 40.40 23.46 -70.09
N LYS A 545 41.38 22.78 -69.47
CA LYS A 545 41.97 21.54 -69.99
C LYS A 545 41.03 20.37 -69.66
N GLN A 546 40.51 19.69 -70.69
CA GLN A 546 39.61 18.55 -70.54
C GLN A 546 40.32 17.40 -69.80
N ILE A 547 39.76 16.98 -68.67
CA ILE A 547 40.30 15.87 -67.86
C ILE A 547 40.08 14.56 -68.62
N MET A 548 41.17 13.88 -68.98
CA MET A 548 41.15 12.56 -69.63
C MET A 548 41.03 11.48 -68.55
N PHE A 549 39.85 10.88 -68.43
CA PHE A 549 39.69 9.66 -67.63
C PHE A 549 40.33 8.47 -68.37
N ARG A 550 41.10 7.65 -67.65
CA ARG A 550 41.59 6.37 -68.17
C ARG A 550 40.41 5.39 -68.18
N SER A 551 40.24 4.63 -69.26
CA SER A 551 39.12 3.68 -69.41
C SER A 551 39.15 2.61 -68.32
N ALA A 552 38.01 2.41 -67.64
CA ALA A 552 37.79 1.26 -66.77
C ALA A 552 37.72 -0.04 -67.61
N PRO A 553 38.15 -1.20 -67.08
CA PRO A 553 38.09 -2.47 -67.79
C PRO A 553 36.63 -2.87 -68.07
N LEU A 554 36.38 -3.44 -69.25
CA LEU A 554 35.06 -3.84 -69.73
C LEU A 554 34.46 -4.92 -68.83
N PHE A 555 33.53 -4.53 -67.96
CA PHE A 555 32.62 -5.44 -67.27
C PHE A 555 31.46 -5.75 -68.22
N GLN A 556 31.32 -7.00 -68.66
CA GLN A 556 30.16 -7.46 -69.43
C GLN A 556 29.00 -7.70 -68.46
N GLU A 557 28.16 -6.70 -68.27
CA GLU A 557 26.84 -6.88 -67.66
C GLU A 557 25.93 -7.56 -68.69
N ARG A 558 25.28 -8.66 -68.30
CA ARG A 558 24.26 -9.32 -69.13
C ARG A 558 23.16 -8.31 -69.41
N ARG A 559 23.01 -7.93 -70.68
CA ARG A 559 21.84 -7.21 -71.17
C ARG A 559 20.69 -8.22 -71.17
N GLU A 560 19.82 -8.17 -70.15
CA GLU A 560 18.49 -8.73 -70.31
C GLU A 560 17.82 -7.98 -71.46
N VAL A 561 17.54 -8.73 -72.53
CA VAL A 561 16.67 -8.27 -73.60
C VAL A 561 15.27 -8.47 -73.06
N GLU A 562 14.56 -7.38 -72.77
CA GLU A 562 13.11 -7.46 -72.70
C GLU A 562 12.64 -7.90 -74.09
N GLU A 563 12.24 -9.17 -74.19
CA GLU A 563 11.58 -9.69 -75.38
C GLU A 563 10.19 -9.02 -75.45
N ASP A 564 10.09 -8.03 -76.33
CA ASP A 564 8.83 -7.36 -76.68
C ASP A 564 7.79 -8.43 -77.04
N ASP A 565 6.69 -8.47 -76.30
CA ASP A 565 5.69 -9.55 -76.32
C ASP A 565 4.86 -9.58 -77.62
N GLY A 566 5.24 -8.81 -78.64
CA GLY A 566 4.65 -8.80 -79.99
C GLY A 566 3.20 -8.28 -80.01
N PHE A 567 2.75 -7.70 -78.90
CA PHE A 567 1.35 -7.31 -78.70
C PHE A 567 0.91 -6.22 -79.70
N GLU A 568 1.79 -5.27 -80.01
CA GLU A 568 1.49 -4.22 -80.98
C GLU A 568 1.40 -4.73 -82.42
N GLU A 569 2.23 -5.71 -82.81
CA GLU A 569 2.14 -6.35 -84.13
C GLU A 569 0.87 -7.19 -84.23
N ASN A 570 0.53 -7.98 -83.21
CA ASN A 570 -0.72 -8.74 -83.18
C ASN A 570 -1.99 -7.87 -83.23
N CYS A 571 -1.96 -6.66 -82.64
CA CYS A 571 -3.07 -5.71 -82.76
C CYS A 571 -3.18 -5.14 -84.17
N LYS A 572 -2.05 -4.87 -84.84
CA LYS A 572 -2.04 -4.42 -86.24
C LYS A 572 -2.57 -5.51 -87.17
N ASP A 573 -2.14 -6.76 -86.96
CA ASP A 573 -2.60 -7.90 -87.75
C ASP A 573 -4.08 -8.20 -87.54
N HIS A 574 -4.61 -8.08 -86.31
CA HIS A 574 -6.06 -8.18 -86.10
C HIS A 574 -6.84 -7.08 -86.85
N ASN A 575 -6.29 -5.87 -86.93
CA ASN A 575 -6.92 -4.77 -87.65
C ASN A 575 -6.93 -4.98 -89.17
N ILE A 576 -5.99 -5.78 -89.70
CA ILE A 576 -5.88 -6.10 -91.13
C ILE A 576 -6.66 -7.38 -91.48
N PHE A 577 -6.61 -8.42 -90.64
CA PHE A 577 -7.11 -9.77 -90.95
C PHE A 577 -8.33 -10.21 -90.11
N GLY A 578 -8.75 -9.43 -89.10
CA GLY A 578 -9.94 -9.69 -88.28
C GLY A 578 -9.84 -10.89 -87.33
N ILE A 579 -8.68 -11.55 -87.23
CA ILE A 579 -8.45 -12.74 -86.41
C ILE A 579 -7.20 -12.51 -85.54
N TRP A 580 -7.22 -12.94 -84.27
CA TRP A 580 -6.04 -12.86 -83.41
C TRP A 580 -5.10 -14.03 -83.72
N ILE A 581 -3.80 -13.77 -83.86
CA ILE A 581 -2.80 -14.80 -84.14
C ILE A 581 -1.94 -14.97 -82.90
N ASN A 582 -1.83 -16.19 -82.35
CA ASN A 582 -0.99 -16.45 -81.17
C ASN A 582 0.50 -16.43 -81.56
N LYS A 583 1.43 -16.40 -80.59
CA LYS A 583 2.89 -16.45 -80.83
C LYS A 583 3.35 -17.64 -81.69
N GLU A 584 2.53 -18.68 -81.80
CA GLU A 584 2.77 -19.88 -82.63
C GLU A 584 2.18 -19.79 -84.05
N GLY A 585 1.64 -18.64 -84.46
CA GLY A 585 1.08 -18.42 -85.81
C GLY A 585 -0.33 -18.99 -86.03
N MET A 586 -0.98 -19.48 -84.97
CA MET A 586 -2.30 -20.12 -85.05
C MET A 586 -3.42 -19.11 -84.77
N PRO A 587 -4.52 -19.12 -85.57
CA PRO A 587 -5.66 -18.24 -85.35
C PRO A 587 -6.41 -18.59 -84.06
N ASN A 588 -6.74 -17.57 -83.27
CA ASN A 588 -7.39 -17.64 -81.97
C ASN A 588 -8.59 -16.68 -81.93
N ALA A 589 -9.67 -17.10 -81.27
CA ALA A 589 -10.90 -16.34 -81.16
C ALA A 589 -10.86 -15.27 -80.05
N HIS A 590 -9.91 -15.37 -79.11
CA HIS A 590 -9.84 -14.49 -77.94
C HIS A 590 -8.62 -13.57 -77.98
N LYS A 591 -8.83 -12.32 -77.56
CA LYS A 591 -7.76 -11.30 -77.46
C LYS A 591 -6.67 -11.79 -76.49
N PRO A 592 -5.38 -11.68 -76.85
CA PRO A 592 -4.29 -12.05 -75.94
C PRO A 592 -4.32 -11.21 -74.67
N THR A 593 -4.32 -11.85 -73.50
CA THR A 593 -4.21 -11.18 -72.19
C THR A 593 -2.74 -11.03 -71.81
N ARG A 594 -2.31 -9.81 -71.46
CA ARG A 594 -0.97 -9.56 -70.92
C ARG A 594 -0.83 -10.21 -69.54
N PRO A 595 0.22 -11.01 -69.28
CA PRO A 595 0.60 -11.33 -67.91
C PRO A 595 1.06 -10.03 -67.22
N SER A 596 0.60 -9.82 -65.98
CA SER A 596 0.95 -8.66 -65.14
C SER A 596 2.40 -8.68 -64.70
#